data_AF-V4N1U6-F1
#
_entry.id   AF-V4N1U6-F1
#
_cell.length_a   1.000
_cell.length_b   1.000
_cell.length_c   1.000
_cell.angle_alpha   90.00
_cell.angle_beta   90.00
_cell.angle_gamma   90.00
#
_symmetry.space_group_name_H-M   'P 1'
#
loop_
_entity.id
_entity.type
_entity.pdbx_description
1 polymer ?
#
loop_
_entity_poly.entity_id
_entity_poly.type
_entity_poly.pdbx_seq_one_letter_code
_entity_poly.pdbx_strand_id
1 'polypeptide(L)'
;GKESKQKPTRLKMAVDTRRETVQRKSPSEKVQSLFLNPAIRQFYQVRFPNSCFVTILISERNIHIRFDFCNFTEILVMEETGINGGAQAVINLGIGSSVPISYHSCFGPHEDLLLLEADNNLVSDIFNGRVTLRGLPDEDAVLCIKSKTYAIKFVGNSNSMFLIPPSICPGFLEDSHVSGSNDNGKVSVIKIAPGNMELVEVSPRLDKLKQLLLENPFGAGEVEAMMDDDDSDHNGKRDLALYTWRDLVNTIQASDEELRNGLQSVSAIEIDGYWRVVDENYLDMILRMLLHNCVLKDWSFDELDEEDVVSVLVADEFPSKLASHCLSVFGSKVNETDKWKLEPRLVCVHFARQILREEKMRLESFMEEWKKKIPEGMEGRFEMLEGEVLTEKIGIETRVYTFSVRSLPSTPAERFSVLFKHRPKWEWKDLEPYLRDLHVPRVSME
;
A
#
# COMPACT_ATOMS: atom_id res chain seq x y z
N GLY A 1 0.70 1.84 -85.47
CA GLY A 1 -0.43 2.75 -85.19
C GLY A 1 -0.62 2.84 -83.70
N LYS A 2 -0.59 4.09 -83.18
CA LYS A 2 -1.08 4.64 -81.88
C LYS A 2 -1.04 3.72 -80.65
N GLU A 3 -0.07 3.92 -79.75
CA GLU A 3 -0.05 4.89 -78.61
C GLU A 3 -0.57 4.22 -77.33
N SER A 4 0.31 3.79 -76.41
CA SER A 4 0.93 4.58 -75.31
C SER A 4 0.18 4.27 -74.00
N LYS A 5 0.73 4.08 -72.81
CA LYS A 5 2.03 4.03 -72.10
C LYS A 5 1.63 3.39 -70.74
N GLN A 6 2.40 2.66 -69.94
CA GLN A 6 3.82 2.69 -69.61
C GLN A 6 4.15 1.35 -68.91
N LYS A 7 5.42 0.97 -68.97
CA LYS A 7 6.00 -0.36 -68.68
C LYS A 7 6.76 -0.33 -67.31
N PRO A 8 7.49 -1.38 -66.87
CA PRO A 8 7.25 -2.15 -65.64
C PRO A 8 8.47 -2.13 -64.67
N THR A 9 8.54 -3.04 -63.67
CA THR A 9 9.73 -3.86 -63.19
C THR A 9 9.54 -4.31 -61.71
N ARG A 10 9.32 -5.62 -61.41
CA ARG A 10 10.16 -6.60 -60.63
C ARG A 10 10.89 -6.03 -59.39
N LEU A 11 10.94 -6.62 -58.17
CA LEU A 11 11.05 -8.03 -57.72
C LEU A 11 10.78 -8.15 -56.16
N LYS A 12 10.27 -9.32 -55.71
CA LYS A 12 10.34 -10.08 -54.40
C LYS A 12 10.97 -9.44 -53.14
N MET A 13 10.66 -9.73 -51.87
CA MET A 13 9.85 -10.69 -51.07
C MET A 13 9.84 -10.11 -49.63
N ALA A 14 8.83 -10.32 -48.79
CA ALA A 14 8.85 -11.39 -47.77
C ALA A 14 7.45 -11.68 -47.24
N VAL A 15 7.22 -12.96 -46.96
CA VAL A 15 6.00 -13.55 -46.41
C VAL A 15 5.89 -13.17 -44.93
N ASP A 16 4.77 -12.57 -44.52
CA ASP A 16 4.10 -13.01 -43.29
C ASP A 16 2.60 -12.69 -43.32
N THR A 17 1.79 -13.70 -43.08
CA THR A 17 0.33 -13.69 -43.20
C THR A 17 -0.32 -13.04 -41.97
N ARG A 18 -0.57 -11.73 -42.01
CA ARG A 18 -1.51 -11.09 -41.08
C ARG A 18 -2.95 -11.16 -41.60
N ARG A 19 -3.74 -12.04 -40.96
CA ARG A 19 -5.21 -11.97 -40.92
C ARG A 19 -5.61 -10.92 -39.89
N GLU A 20 -6.08 -9.76 -40.33
CA GLU A 20 -6.86 -8.88 -39.45
C GLU A 20 -8.34 -9.26 -39.56
N THR A 21 -8.86 -9.93 -38.53
CA THR A 21 -10.28 -10.23 -38.40
C THR A 21 -10.72 -9.96 -36.97
N VAL A 22 -11.68 -9.04 -36.86
CA VAL A 22 -12.63 -8.82 -35.75
C VAL A 22 -12.05 -8.33 -34.43
N GLN A 23 -12.04 -7.01 -34.22
CA GLN A 23 -12.09 -6.44 -32.87
C GLN A 23 -13.35 -5.58 -32.70
N ARG A 24 -14.19 -6.03 -31.76
CA ARG A 24 -15.37 -5.35 -31.24
C ARG A 24 -14.96 -3.98 -30.70
N LYS A 25 -15.49 -2.91 -31.30
CA LYS A 25 -15.40 -1.55 -30.76
C LYS A 25 -16.17 -1.50 -29.44
N SER A 26 -15.46 -1.17 -28.37
CA SER A 26 -15.98 -0.78 -27.06
C SER A 26 -16.87 0.47 -27.17
N PRO A 27 -17.89 0.63 -26.30
CA PRO A 27 -18.74 1.81 -26.34
C PRO A 27 -17.94 3.02 -25.87
N SER A 28 -17.92 4.06 -26.70
CA SER A 28 -17.31 5.35 -26.40
C SER A 28 -18.03 6.03 -25.23
N GLU A 29 -17.34 6.22 -24.11
CA GLU A 29 -17.74 7.18 -23.08
C GLU A 29 -17.54 8.60 -23.62
N LYS A 30 -18.63 9.25 -23.99
CA LYS A 30 -18.63 10.70 -24.20
C LYS A 30 -18.75 11.38 -22.84
N VAL A 31 -17.65 11.92 -22.32
CA VAL A 31 -17.70 12.95 -21.29
C VAL A 31 -18.09 14.26 -21.97
N GLN A 32 -19.28 14.76 -21.70
CA GLN A 32 -19.73 16.06 -22.18
C GLN A 32 -19.55 17.06 -21.02
N SER A 33 -18.50 17.89 -21.08
CA SER A 33 -18.33 19.01 -20.15
C SER A 33 -19.24 20.16 -20.60
N LEU A 34 -20.22 20.51 -19.76
CA LEU A 34 -20.97 21.75 -19.88
C LEU A 34 -20.39 22.75 -18.88
N PHE A 35 -19.73 23.79 -19.38
CA PHE A 35 -19.34 24.94 -18.57
C PHE A 35 -20.61 25.75 -18.25
N LEU A 36 -21.08 25.68 -17.00
CA LEU A 36 -22.13 26.55 -16.48
C LEU A 36 -21.84 26.91 -15.01
N ASN A 37 -21.62 28.21 -14.80
CA ASN A 37 -21.72 29.02 -13.58
C ASN A 37 -20.99 28.51 -12.30
N PRO A 38 -20.04 29.28 -11.71
CA PRO A 38 -19.24 28.87 -10.54
C PRO A 38 -20.01 28.63 -9.23
N ALA A 39 -21.35 28.69 -9.23
CA ALA A 39 -22.21 28.39 -8.06
C ALA A 39 -23.02 27.07 -8.21
N ILE A 40 -22.78 26.28 -9.26
CA ILE A 40 -23.59 25.08 -9.58
C ILE A 40 -22.92 23.79 -9.10
N ARG A 41 -23.64 23.07 -8.25
CA ARG A 41 -23.33 21.76 -7.66
C ARG A 41 -23.27 20.68 -8.75
N GLN A 42 -22.16 19.96 -8.83
CA GLN A 42 -22.02 18.83 -9.75
C GLN A 42 -22.62 17.56 -9.13
N PHE A 43 -23.50 16.89 -9.87
CA PHE A 43 -24.04 15.56 -9.55
C PHE A 43 -23.32 14.53 -10.41
N TYR A 44 -22.79 13.47 -9.80
CA TYR A 44 -22.19 12.35 -10.52
C TYR A 44 -22.88 11.05 -10.12
N GLN A 45 -23.34 10.29 -11.12
CA GLN A 45 -23.85 8.94 -10.96
C GLN A 45 -22.87 7.99 -11.66
N VAL A 46 -22.23 7.09 -10.91
CA VAL A 46 -21.28 6.11 -11.46
C VAL A 46 -21.91 4.72 -11.36
N ARG A 47 -21.92 3.98 -12.48
CA ARG A 47 -22.46 2.63 -12.59
C ARG A 47 -21.32 1.62 -12.38
N PHE A 48 -21.38 0.82 -11.31
CA PHE A 48 -20.46 -0.30 -11.13
C PHE A 48 -21.00 -1.58 -11.80
N PRO A 49 -20.13 -2.50 -12.29
CA PRO A 49 -20.59 -3.69 -13.00
C PRO A 49 -21.32 -4.72 -12.13
N ASN A 50 -21.34 -4.61 -10.80
CA ASN A 50 -22.04 -5.54 -9.91
C ASN A 50 -22.69 -4.79 -8.72
N SER A 51 -24.01 -4.56 -8.82
CA SER A 51 -24.96 -4.42 -7.69
C SER A 51 -24.74 -3.43 -6.53
N CYS A 52 -24.14 -2.25 -6.74
CA CYS A 52 -24.21 -1.15 -5.76
C CYS A 52 -24.43 0.22 -6.45
N PHE A 53 -25.29 1.05 -5.85
CA PHE A 53 -25.54 2.45 -6.26
C PHE A 53 -25.08 3.38 -5.15
N VAL A 54 -24.31 4.42 -5.47
CA VAL A 54 -23.83 5.41 -4.52
C VAL A 54 -24.37 6.78 -4.94
N THR A 55 -25.16 7.43 -4.06
CA THR A 55 -25.64 8.81 -4.26
C THR A 55 -24.83 9.76 -3.39
N ILE A 56 -24.08 10.68 -4.01
CA ILE A 56 -23.22 11.64 -3.31
C ILE A 56 -23.71 13.06 -3.57
N LEU A 57 -23.90 13.83 -2.50
CA LEU A 57 -24.18 15.27 -2.56
C LEU A 57 -22.90 16.04 -2.26
N ILE A 58 -22.50 16.92 -3.19
CA ILE A 58 -21.32 17.79 -3.03
C ILE A 58 -21.78 19.19 -2.62
N SER A 59 -21.25 19.71 -1.52
CA SER A 59 -21.26 21.14 -1.18
C SER A 59 -19.81 21.59 -1.01
N GLU A 60 -19.48 22.85 -1.34
CA GLU A 60 -18.13 23.40 -1.54
C GLU A 60 -17.11 23.22 -0.39
N ARG A 61 -17.49 22.58 0.72
CA ARG A 61 -16.58 22.27 1.84
C ARG A 61 -16.71 20.86 2.42
N ASN A 62 -17.73 20.07 2.02
CA ASN A 62 -17.98 18.75 2.59
C ASN A 62 -18.39 17.77 1.48
N ILE A 63 -17.75 16.60 1.49
CA ILE A 63 -18.14 15.47 0.65
C ILE A 63 -19.07 14.57 1.47
N HIS A 64 -20.15 14.09 0.87
CA HIS A 64 -21.09 13.18 1.54
C HIS A 64 -21.08 11.84 0.84
N ILE A 65 -20.41 10.84 1.43
CA ILE A 65 -20.32 9.49 0.85
C ILE A 65 -21.39 8.59 1.46
N ARG A 66 -22.24 8.04 0.59
CA ARG A 66 -23.27 7.05 0.93
C ARG A 66 -22.80 5.66 0.48
N PHE A 67 -22.77 4.68 1.37
CA PHE A 67 -22.60 3.27 0.99
C PHE A 67 -23.96 2.58 1.05
N ASP A 68 -24.60 2.39 -0.11
CA ASP A 68 -25.84 1.62 -0.20
C ASP A 68 -25.61 0.29 -0.90
N PHE A 69 -25.85 -0.80 -0.17
CA PHE A 69 -26.04 -2.13 -0.71
C PHE A 69 -27.52 -2.35 -1.01
N CYS A 70 -28.02 -1.85 -2.14
CA CYS A 70 -29.36 -2.20 -2.65
C CYS A 70 -29.40 -2.13 -4.19
N ASN A 71 -29.90 -3.21 -4.81
CA ASN A 71 -30.15 -3.31 -6.25
C ASN A 71 -31.28 -2.37 -6.67
N PHE A 72 -31.00 -1.30 -7.42
CA PHE A 72 -32.04 -0.49 -8.07
C PHE A 72 -31.68 -0.07 -9.50
N THR A 73 -32.27 -0.76 -10.47
CA THR A 73 -32.26 -0.39 -11.89
C THR A 73 -33.17 0.81 -12.17
N GLU A 74 -32.65 1.75 -13.00
CA GLU A 74 -33.32 2.85 -13.72
C GLU A 74 -33.65 4.15 -12.95
N ILE A 75 -33.05 5.27 -13.40
CA ILE A 75 -33.66 6.61 -13.30
C ILE A 75 -33.46 7.35 -14.64
N LEU A 76 -34.58 7.78 -15.21
CA LEU A 76 -34.74 8.62 -16.39
C LEU A 76 -34.18 10.05 -16.15
N VAL A 77 -33.58 10.62 -17.19
CA VAL A 77 -33.40 12.06 -17.36
C VAL A 77 -34.77 12.68 -17.62
N MET A 78 -35.33 13.50 -16.71
CA MET A 78 -36.43 14.42 -17.07
C MET A 78 -36.50 15.68 -16.20
N GLU A 79 -37.07 16.70 -16.86
CA GLU A 79 -37.19 18.13 -16.60
C GLU A 79 -37.70 18.59 -15.22
N GLU A 80 -37.30 19.83 -14.91
CA GLU A 80 -37.85 20.73 -13.90
C GLU A 80 -39.38 20.60 -13.76
N THR A 81 -39.83 19.87 -12.75
CA THR A 81 -41.18 20.02 -12.24
C THR A 81 -41.11 20.12 -10.71
N GLY A 82 -41.63 21.23 -10.20
CA GLY A 82 -41.49 21.64 -8.81
C GLY A 82 -42.13 20.66 -7.83
N ILE A 83 -41.28 20.02 -7.02
CA ILE A 83 -41.68 19.38 -5.77
C ILE A 83 -40.90 20.09 -4.67
N ASN A 84 -41.51 21.13 -4.11
CA ASN A 84 -40.98 21.93 -3.02
C ASN A 84 -41.09 21.12 -1.71
N GLY A 85 -39.97 20.61 -1.19
CA GLY A 85 -39.97 19.89 0.10
C GLY A 85 -38.65 19.21 0.51
N GLY A 86 -37.80 18.87 -0.46
CA GLY A 86 -36.51 18.21 -0.24
C GLY A 86 -35.31 19.16 -0.32
N ALA A 87 -34.11 18.57 -0.47
CA ALA A 87 -32.84 19.29 -0.48
C ALA A 87 -32.80 20.51 -1.41
N GLN A 88 -33.48 20.44 -2.56
CA GLN A 88 -33.63 21.49 -3.56
C GLN A 88 -34.14 22.82 -2.98
N ALA A 89 -35.01 22.78 -1.98
CA ALA A 89 -35.52 23.98 -1.31
C ALA A 89 -34.44 24.70 -0.49
N VAL A 90 -33.40 23.99 -0.04
CA VAL A 90 -32.25 24.55 0.69
C VAL A 90 -31.16 25.04 -0.24
N ILE A 91 -31.01 24.43 -1.41
CA ILE A 91 -29.95 24.77 -2.39
C ILE A 91 -30.04 26.22 -2.85
N ASN A 92 -31.27 26.72 -2.98
CA ASN A 92 -31.56 28.04 -3.53
C ASN A 92 -31.82 29.11 -2.46
N LEU A 93 -31.51 28.84 -1.19
CA LEU A 93 -31.69 29.81 -0.11
C LEU A 93 -30.64 30.93 -0.20
N GLY A 94 -31.11 32.17 -0.24
CA GLY A 94 -30.26 33.36 -0.18
C GLY A 94 -29.71 33.60 1.24
N ILE A 95 -28.59 34.30 1.35
CA ILE A 95 -27.99 34.68 2.63
C ILE A 95 -29.00 35.50 3.45
N GLY A 96 -29.26 35.08 4.69
CA GLY A 96 -30.23 35.74 5.59
C GLY A 96 -31.69 35.29 5.42
N SER A 97 -31.98 34.36 4.51
CA SER A 97 -33.29 33.71 4.42
C SER A 97 -33.42 32.57 5.45
N SER A 98 -34.64 32.33 5.93
CA SER A 98 -34.97 31.23 6.83
C SER A 98 -36.00 30.31 6.18
N VAL A 99 -35.87 29.01 6.45
CA VAL A 99 -36.79 27.98 5.95
C VAL A 99 -37.31 27.16 7.12
N PRO A 100 -38.63 26.90 7.22
CA PRO A 100 -39.15 26.03 8.26
C PRO A 100 -38.72 24.58 8.02
N ILE A 101 -38.28 23.92 9.10
CA ILE A 101 -37.89 22.51 9.10
C ILE A 101 -39.05 21.66 9.65
N SER A 102 -39.24 20.48 9.06
CA SER A 102 -40.13 19.42 9.55
C SER A 102 -39.34 18.12 9.71
N TYR A 103 -39.74 17.25 10.62
CA TYR A 103 -39.17 15.91 10.73
C TYR A 103 -39.91 14.95 9.81
N HIS A 104 -39.16 14.23 8.96
CA HIS A 104 -39.72 13.22 8.07
C HIS A 104 -40.32 12.05 8.88
N SER A 105 -41.24 11.27 8.31
CA SER A 105 -41.79 10.06 8.97
C SER A 105 -40.68 9.05 9.32
N CYS A 106 -39.68 8.95 8.45
CA CYS A 106 -38.45 8.18 8.66
C CYS A 106 -37.40 8.90 9.51
N PHE A 107 -37.71 9.96 10.25
CA PHE A 107 -36.74 10.63 11.10
C PHE A 107 -36.26 9.68 12.22
N GLY A 108 -34.95 9.59 12.42
CA GLY A 108 -34.38 8.68 13.41
C GLY A 108 -32.88 8.80 13.55
N PRO A 109 -32.25 7.89 14.32
CA PRO A 109 -30.81 7.90 14.52
C PRO A 109 -30.03 7.62 13.22
N HIS A 110 -30.54 6.73 12.35
CA HIS A 110 -29.88 6.28 11.12
C HIS A 110 -28.39 6.01 11.34
N GLU A 111 -28.06 5.07 12.24
CA GLU A 111 -26.67 4.74 12.61
C GLU A 111 -25.84 4.25 11.41
N ASP A 112 -26.51 3.84 10.34
CA ASP A 112 -25.97 3.48 9.04
C ASP A 112 -25.52 4.68 8.18
N LEU A 113 -25.97 5.90 8.50
CA LEU A 113 -25.63 7.12 7.76
C LEU A 113 -24.59 7.95 8.51
N LEU A 114 -23.35 7.97 8.02
CA LEU A 114 -22.27 8.78 8.57
C LEU A 114 -21.84 9.87 7.59
N LEU A 115 -21.39 11.00 8.13
CA LEU A 115 -20.80 12.07 7.33
C LEU A 115 -19.30 11.85 7.25
N LEU A 116 -18.71 11.96 6.06
CA LEU A 116 -17.28 11.71 5.84
C LEU A 116 -16.64 12.89 5.10
N GLU A 117 -15.83 13.66 5.80
CA GLU A 117 -15.01 14.72 5.21
C GLU A 117 -13.82 14.12 4.46
N ALA A 118 -13.66 14.50 3.20
CA ALA A 118 -12.59 13.99 2.34
C ALA A 118 -11.95 15.14 1.55
N ASP A 119 -10.65 15.04 1.28
CA ASP A 119 -9.97 15.98 0.38
C ASP A 119 -10.36 15.70 -1.08
N ASN A 120 -10.38 16.72 -1.95
CA ASN A 120 -10.70 16.60 -3.39
C ASN A 120 -9.95 15.48 -4.13
N ASN A 121 -8.73 15.15 -3.68
CA ASN A 121 -7.93 14.08 -4.26
C ASN A 121 -8.53 12.70 -3.96
N LEU A 122 -9.03 12.50 -2.73
CA LEU A 122 -9.65 11.26 -2.27
C LEU A 122 -11.04 11.05 -2.85
N VAL A 123 -11.74 12.14 -3.13
CA VAL A 123 -13.08 12.11 -3.74
C VAL A 123 -13.09 11.24 -4.99
N SER A 124 -12.09 11.41 -5.86
CA SER A 124 -11.98 10.63 -7.10
C SER A 124 -11.83 9.12 -6.84
N ASP A 125 -11.04 8.72 -5.85
CA ASP A 125 -10.84 7.31 -5.50
C ASP A 125 -12.07 6.71 -4.85
N ILE A 126 -12.76 7.48 -4.02
CA ILE A 126 -13.99 7.06 -3.36
C ILE A 126 -15.11 6.85 -4.40
N PHE A 127 -15.28 7.81 -5.32
CA PHE A 127 -16.29 7.71 -6.40
C PHE A 127 -16.05 6.53 -7.34
N ASN A 128 -14.78 6.16 -7.57
CA ASN A 128 -14.41 5.05 -8.43
C ASN A 128 -14.35 3.71 -7.67
N GLY A 129 -14.74 3.66 -6.39
CA GLY A 129 -14.72 2.43 -5.59
C GLY A 129 -13.31 1.88 -5.37
N ARG A 130 -12.29 2.74 -5.38
CA ARG A 130 -10.86 2.39 -5.22
C ARG A 130 -10.38 2.56 -3.77
N VAL A 131 -11.29 2.46 -2.81
CA VAL A 131 -11.03 2.56 -1.38
C VAL A 131 -11.39 1.27 -0.68
N THR A 132 -10.63 0.92 0.36
CA THR A 132 -10.89 -0.23 1.23
C THR A 132 -10.78 0.18 2.69
N LEU A 133 -11.67 -0.33 3.54
CA LEU A 133 -11.55 -0.22 4.98
C LEU A 133 -10.76 -1.41 5.52
N ARG A 134 -9.78 -1.16 6.39
CA ARG A 134 -8.92 -2.18 7.00
C ARG A 134 -8.81 -1.97 8.51
N GLY A 135 -8.66 -3.06 9.25
CA GLY A 135 -8.56 -3.06 10.71
C GLY A 135 -9.23 -4.31 11.28
N LEU A 136 -8.63 -4.89 12.33
CA LEU A 136 -9.25 -5.96 13.09
C LEU A 136 -10.35 -5.41 14.02
N PRO A 137 -11.24 -6.26 14.55
CA PRO A 137 -12.33 -5.82 15.43
C PRO A 137 -11.88 -5.12 16.72
N ASP A 138 -10.63 -5.33 17.14
CA ASP A 138 -9.98 -4.77 18.33
C ASP A 138 -9.10 -3.54 18.04
N GLU A 139 -9.05 -3.09 16.78
CA GLU A 139 -8.23 -1.97 16.32
C GLU A 139 -9.09 -0.86 15.68
N ASP A 140 -8.59 0.38 15.70
CA ASP A 140 -9.22 1.49 14.98
C ASP A 140 -9.19 1.26 13.47
N ALA A 141 -10.32 1.42 12.77
CA ALA A 141 -10.35 1.24 11.31
C ALA A 141 -9.56 2.34 10.57
N VAL A 142 -8.92 1.95 9.46
CA VAL A 142 -8.26 2.86 8.51
C VAL A 142 -8.90 2.75 7.13
N LEU A 143 -8.87 3.85 6.38
CA LEU A 143 -9.26 3.90 4.98
C LEU A 143 -8.00 3.90 4.11
N CYS A 144 -7.88 2.91 3.23
CA CYS A 144 -6.76 2.79 2.32
C CYS A 144 -7.22 3.07 0.89
N ILE A 145 -6.48 3.92 0.18
CA ILE A 145 -6.47 3.97 -1.28
C ILE A 145 -5.36 3.03 -1.79
N LYS A 146 -5.09 3.03 -3.10
CA LYS A 146 -4.05 2.18 -3.71
C LYS A 146 -2.68 2.33 -3.03
N SER A 147 -2.28 3.56 -2.70
CA SER A 147 -0.91 3.89 -2.30
C SER A 147 -0.76 4.53 -0.91
N LYS A 148 -1.87 4.83 -0.22
CA LYS A 148 -1.85 5.59 1.04
C LYS A 148 -2.89 5.09 2.02
N THR A 149 -2.61 5.30 3.30
CA THR A 149 -3.49 4.98 4.42
C THR A 149 -3.96 6.24 5.15
N TYR A 150 -5.24 6.26 5.54
CA TYR A 150 -5.89 7.36 6.25
C TYR A 150 -6.52 6.85 7.54
N ALA A 151 -6.19 7.46 8.66
CA ALA A 151 -6.91 7.24 9.91
C ALA A 151 -8.27 7.93 9.85
N ILE A 152 -9.29 7.25 10.36
CA ILE A 152 -10.66 7.74 10.43
C ILE A 152 -10.90 8.25 11.85
N LYS A 153 -11.29 9.53 11.99
CA LYS A 153 -11.56 10.12 13.31
C LYS A 153 -12.95 10.73 13.33
N PHE A 154 -13.73 10.42 14.36
CA PHE A 154 -14.99 11.10 14.58
C PHE A 154 -14.76 12.44 15.28
N VAL A 155 -15.30 13.51 14.70
CA VAL A 155 -15.28 14.86 15.27
C VAL A 155 -16.71 15.32 15.48
N GLY A 156 -17.05 15.59 16.74
CA GLY A 156 -18.36 16.12 17.12
C GLY A 156 -18.49 17.58 16.70
N ASN A 157 -19.68 17.97 16.26
CA ASN A 157 -19.97 19.35 15.88
C ASN A 157 -20.87 20.02 16.92
N SER A 158 -20.52 21.24 17.33
CA SER A 158 -21.37 22.07 18.20
C SER A 158 -22.63 22.57 17.49
N ASN A 159 -22.61 22.58 16.16
CA ASN A 159 -23.75 22.94 15.32
C ASN A 159 -24.54 21.69 14.92
N SER A 160 -25.87 21.79 14.90
CA SER A 160 -26.74 20.73 14.39
C SER A 160 -26.61 20.62 12.87
N MET A 161 -26.10 19.50 12.38
CA MET A 161 -26.06 19.20 10.95
C MET A 161 -27.30 18.38 10.56
N PHE A 162 -28.12 18.90 9.66
CA PHE A 162 -29.34 18.25 9.22
C PHE A 162 -29.14 17.53 7.88
N LEU A 163 -29.45 16.23 7.83
CA LEU A 163 -29.51 15.49 6.58
C LEU A 163 -30.92 15.60 6.02
N ILE A 164 -30.99 16.07 4.78
CA ILE A 164 -32.23 16.36 4.06
C ILE A 164 -32.16 15.57 2.73
N PRO A 165 -33.07 14.61 2.50
CA PRO A 165 -33.09 13.86 1.26
C PRO A 165 -33.56 14.74 0.08
N PRO A 166 -33.23 14.37 -1.17
CA PRO A 166 -33.82 14.96 -2.37
C PRO A 166 -35.35 14.77 -2.37
N SER A 167 -36.12 15.68 -2.99
CA SER A 167 -37.59 15.58 -3.01
C SER A 167 -38.13 14.31 -3.69
N ILE A 168 -37.30 13.63 -4.51
CA ILE A 168 -37.63 12.40 -5.22
C ILE A 168 -36.59 11.36 -4.82
N CYS A 169 -36.73 10.77 -3.65
CA CYS A 169 -35.85 9.70 -3.18
C CYS A 169 -36.65 8.38 -3.16
N PRO A 170 -36.40 7.43 -4.08
CA PRO A 170 -37.05 6.13 -4.07
C PRO A 170 -36.69 5.39 -2.77
N GLY A 171 -37.70 5.09 -1.95
CA GLY A 171 -37.54 4.58 -0.58
C GLY A 171 -38.20 5.46 0.48
N PHE A 172 -38.48 6.73 0.17
CA PHE A 172 -39.19 7.69 1.04
C PHE A 172 -40.54 8.15 0.45
N LEU A 173 -40.94 7.58 -0.69
CA LEU A 173 -42.24 7.81 -1.30
C LEU A 173 -43.28 6.91 -0.61
N GLU A 174 -43.89 7.41 0.46
CA GLU A 174 -45.21 6.89 0.87
C GLU A 174 -46.31 7.60 0.08
N ASP A 175 -47.30 6.81 -0.34
CA ASP A 175 -48.50 7.18 -1.10
C ASP A 175 -49.16 8.47 -0.57
N SER A 176 -48.77 9.61 -1.13
CA SER A 176 -49.41 10.89 -0.84
C SER A 176 -50.64 11.08 -1.75
N HIS A 177 -51.61 10.17 -1.63
CA HIS A 177 -52.98 10.40 -2.06
C HIS A 177 -53.78 11.11 -0.97
N VAL A 178 -53.39 12.32 -0.55
CA VAL A 178 -54.32 13.23 0.15
C VAL A 178 -54.00 14.70 -0.17
N SER A 179 -54.87 15.28 -0.99
CA SER A 179 -55.38 16.65 -0.92
C SER A 179 -54.40 17.80 -0.65
N GLY A 180 -53.99 18.49 -1.73
CA GLY A 180 -54.21 19.94 -1.91
C GLY A 180 -54.00 20.92 -0.75
N SER A 181 -53.05 20.69 0.15
CA SER A 181 -52.61 21.72 1.10
C SER A 181 -51.28 22.30 0.63
N ASN A 182 -51.25 23.62 0.48
CA ASN A 182 -50.04 24.42 0.25
C ASN A 182 -48.99 24.16 1.36
N ASP A 183 -48.21 23.08 1.26
CA ASP A 183 -47.01 22.92 2.07
C ASP A 183 -45.90 23.75 1.42
N ASN A 184 -46.07 25.07 1.52
CA ASN A 184 -45.13 26.05 1.03
C ASN A 184 -43.81 25.90 1.79
N GLY A 185 -42.82 25.28 1.14
CA GLY A 185 -41.41 25.49 1.43
C GLY A 185 -40.89 24.96 2.77
N LYS A 186 -41.50 23.90 3.34
CA LYS A 186 -40.89 23.19 4.47
C LYS A 186 -39.85 22.19 3.99
N VAL A 187 -38.76 22.07 4.75
CA VAL A 187 -37.70 21.12 4.46
C VAL A 187 -37.84 19.93 5.39
N SER A 188 -37.89 18.71 4.83
CA SER A 188 -38.03 17.49 5.63
C SER A 188 -36.66 16.91 6.01
N VAL A 189 -36.40 16.75 7.30
CA VAL A 189 -35.14 16.23 7.85
C VAL A 189 -35.30 14.77 8.25
N ILE A 190 -34.31 13.95 7.89
CA ILE A 190 -34.27 12.51 8.22
C ILE A 190 -33.30 12.19 9.37
N LYS A 191 -32.22 12.96 9.54
CA LYS A 191 -31.21 12.75 10.58
C LYS A 191 -30.62 14.08 11.04
N ILE A 192 -30.35 14.18 12.34
CA ILE A 192 -29.42 15.19 12.90
C ILE A 192 -28.09 14.49 13.12
N ALA A 193 -27.07 14.82 12.35
CA ALA A 193 -25.76 14.24 12.53
C ALA A 193 -25.03 14.93 13.70
N PRO A 194 -24.54 14.16 14.70
CA PRO A 194 -23.81 14.72 15.83
C PRO A 194 -22.38 15.17 15.47
N GLY A 195 -21.90 14.78 14.28
CA GLY A 195 -20.54 15.05 13.83
C GLY A 195 -20.25 14.40 12.48
N ASN A 196 -18.99 14.48 12.08
CA ASN A 196 -18.43 13.93 10.85
C ASN A 196 -17.18 13.10 11.14
N MET A 197 -16.92 12.16 10.25
CA MET A 197 -15.68 11.42 10.18
C MET A 197 -14.69 12.23 9.34
N GLU A 198 -13.50 12.45 9.87
CA GLU A 198 -12.38 13.11 9.18
C GLU A 198 -11.34 12.07 8.79
N LEU A 199 -10.70 12.29 7.64
CA LEU A 199 -9.61 11.47 7.13
C LEU A 199 -8.28 12.19 7.32
N VAL A 200 -7.37 11.58 8.06
CA VAL A 200 -6.01 12.08 8.25
C VAL A 200 -5.03 11.10 7.66
N GLU A 201 -4.19 11.54 6.72
CA GLU A 201 -3.14 10.69 6.14
C GLU A 201 -2.17 10.25 7.25
N VAL A 202 -1.90 8.95 7.34
CA VAL A 202 -1.03 8.36 8.37
C VAL A 202 -0.04 7.39 7.75
N SER A 203 1.08 7.20 8.42
CA SER A 203 2.06 6.16 8.07
C SER A 203 1.46 4.76 8.24
N PRO A 204 1.80 3.80 7.37
CA PRO A 204 1.32 2.43 7.48
C PRO A 204 1.85 1.76 8.74
N ARG A 205 1.02 0.97 9.43
CA ARG A 205 1.40 0.25 10.66
C ARG A 205 2.02 -1.10 10.32
N LEU A 206 3.29 -1.10 9.93
CA LEU A 206 4.01 -2.29 9.45
C LEU A 206 4.67 -3.11 10.57
N ASP A 207 4.58 -2.71 11.84
CA ASP A 207 5.15 -3.46 12.95
C ASP A 207 4.54 -4.85 13.08
N LYS A 208 3.22 -4.94 12.89
CA LYS A 208 2.49 -6.21 12.88
C LYS A 208 2.96 -7.12 11.73
N LEU A 209 3.25 -6.55 10.55
CA LEU A 209 3.80 -7.32 9.43
C LEU A 209 5.14 -7.97 9.82
N LYS A 210 6.05 -7.20 10.45
CA LYS A 210 7.34 -7.71 10.92
C LYS A 210 7.14 -8.85 11.93
N GLN A 211 6.24 -8.66 12.89
CA GLN A 211 5.94 -9.68 13.91
C GLN A 211 5.45 -10.98 13.27
N LEU A 212 4.42 -10.92 12.43
CA LEU A 212 3.83 -12.10 11.79
C LEU A 212 4.85 -12.88 10.94
N LEU A 213 5.73 -12.17 10.20
CA LEU A 213 6.71 -12.81 9.32
C LEU A 213 7.92 -13.38 10.06
N LEU A 214 8.25 -12.82 11.23
CA LEU A 214 9.34 -13.29 12.08
C LEU A 214 8.93 -14.45 12.99
N GLU A 215 7.64 -14.76 13.12
CA GLU A 215 7.16 -15.91 13.89
C GLU A 215 7.66 -17.24 13.31
N ASN A 216 7.69 -17.39 11.98
CA ASN A 216 8.13 -18.60 11.30
C ASN A 216 9.02 -18.29 10.07
N PRO A 217 10.29 -17.87 10.28
CA PRO A 217 11.24 -17.66 9.18
C PRO A 217 11.51 -18.97 8.44
N PHE A 218 11.75 -18.89 7.13
CA PHE A 218 12.11 -20.05 6.31
C PHE A 218 13.61 -20.36 6.47
N GLY A 219 13.97 -21.59 6.86
CA GLY A 219 15.36 -21.96 7.12
C GLY A 219 15.75 -23.36 6.64
N ALA A 220 17.04 -23.71 6.83
CA ALA A 220 17.65 -24.96 6.34
C ALA A 220 16.90 -26.23 6.76
N GLY A 221 16.47 -26.31 8.02
CA GLY A 221 15.78 -27.49 8.55
C GLY A 221 14.42 -27.78 7.90
N GLU A 222 13.79 -26.78 7.26
CA GLU A 222 12.59 -27.02 6.45
C GLU A 222 12.93 -27.56 5.06
N VAL A 223 14.06 -27.17 4.48
CA VAL A 223 14.53 -27.70 3.18
C VAL A 223 14.93 -29.16 3.33
N GLU A 224 15.69 -29.49 4.38
CA GLU A 224 16.07 -30.87 4.71
C GLU A 224 14.85 -31.76 4.92
N ALA A 225 13.84 -31.27 5.66
CA ALA A 225 12.60 -31.99 5.90
C ALA A 225 11.73 -32.18 4.63
N MET A 226 11.93 -31.37 3.59
CA MET A 226 11.27 -31.55 2.29
C MET A 226 12.01 -32.54 1.37
N MET A 227 13.28 -32.86 1.67
CA MET A 227 14.10 -33.78 0.88
C MET A 227 14.11 -35.22 1.42
N ASP A 228 13.83 -35.41 2.71
CA ASP A 228 13.63 -36.73 3.32
C ASP A 228 12.23 -37.28 2.97
N ASP A 229 12.13 -37.99 1.84
CA ASP A 229 10.89 -38.57 1.28
C ASP A 229 10.54 -39.96 1.90
N ASP A 230 11.11 -40.31 3.07
CA ASP A 230 10.96 -41.64 3.69
C ASP A 230 9.94 -41.63 4.86
N ASP A 231 8.72 -41.96 4.47
CA ASP A 231 7.68 -42.66 5.22
C ASP A 231 7.04 -42.07 6.50
N SER A 232 5.71 -42.18 6.48
CA SER A 232 4.76 -42.20 7.60
C SER A 232 4.30 -40.86 8.20
N ASP A 233 3.09 -40.47 7.79
CA ASP A 233 2.04 -40.03 8.73
C ASP A 233 2.39 -38.89 9.71
N HIS A 234 3.27 -37.98 9.33
CA HIS A 234 3.35 -36.66 9.96
C HIS A 234 2.26 -35.75 9.40
N ASN A 235 1.02 -36.12 9.72
CA ASN A 235 -0.08 -35.20 10.02
C ASN A 235 0.23 -34.33 11.27
N GLY A 236 1.50 -33.99 11.48
CA GLY A 236 1.92 -32.83 12.20
C GLY A 236 2.15 -31.74 11.18
N LYS A 237 1.07 -31.26 10.54
CA LYS A 237 1.01 -29.81 10.25
C LYS A 237 1.30 -29.18 11.59
N ARG A 238 2.57 -28.84 11.85
CA ARG A 238 2.86 -27.76 12.78
C ARG A 238 1.94 -26.66 12.25
N ASP A 239 0.99 -26.21 13.06
CA ASP A 239 0.17 -25.04 12.75
C ASP A 239 1.12 -23.84 12.67
N LEU A 240 1.96 -23.83 11.64
CA LEU A 240 2.87 -22.77 11.31
C LEU A 240 1.95 -21.66 10.85
N ALA A 241 2.01 -20.55 11.58
CA ALA A 241 1.32 -19.35 11.21
C ALA A 241 1.97 -18.82 9.92
N LEU A 242 1.39 -19.22 8.79
CA LEU A 242 1.77 -18.83 7.45
C LEU A 242 0.69 -17.92 6.87
N TYR A 243 1.11 -16.86 6.20
CA TYR A 243 0.20 -15.81 5.75
C TYR A 243 0.25 -15.65 4.24
N THR A 244 -0.90 -15.79 3.58
CA THR A 244 -1.03 -15.45 2.17
C THR A 244 -1.11 -13.93 2.00
N TRP A 245 -0.97 -13.45 0.76
CA TRP A 245 -1.23 -12.03 0.45
C TRP A 245 -2.59 -11.55 0.97
N ARG A 246 -3.63 -12.39 0.86
CA ARG A 246 -4.98 -12.06 1.31
C ARG A 246 -5.05 -11.92 2.83
N ASP A 247 -4.35 -12.78 3.55
CA ASP A 247 -4.34 -12.75 5.03
C ASP A 247 -3.65 -11.48 5.52
N LEU A 248 -2.51 -11.12 4.91
CA LEU A 248 -1.78 -9.88 5.23
C LEU A 248 -2.63 -8.63 4.94
N VAL A 249 -3.29 -8.57 3.78
CA VAL A 249 -4.17 -7.44 3.42
C VAL A 249 -5.33 -7.25 4.41
N ASN A 250 -5.88 -8.34 4.94
CA ASN A 250 -6.99 -8.28 5.90
C ASN A 250 -6.54 -7.95 7.33
N THR A 251 -5.26 -8.14 7.64
CA THR A 251 -4.72 -8.06 9.02
C THR A 251 -3.91 -6.79 9.26
N ILE A 252 -3.25 -6.27 8.22
CA ILE A 252 -2.33 -5.14 8.31
C ILE A 252 -3.01 -3.83 7.89
N GLN A 253 -2.83 -2.80 8.71
CA GLN A 253 -3.37 -1.46 8.47
C GLN A 253 -2.45 -0.64 7.56
N ALA A 254 -2.43 -1.02 6.28
CA ALA A 254 -1.66 -0.39 5.23
C ALA A 254 -2.36 -0.54 3.88
N SER A 255 -2.12 0.37 2.94
CA SER A 255 -2.51 0.17 1.54
C SER A 255 -1.74 -0.97 0.90
N ASP A 256 -2.20 -1.43 -0.28
CA ASP A 256 -1.52 -2.52 -0.99
C ASP A 256 -0.09 -2.15 -1.40
N GLU A 257 0.16 -0.92 -1.80
CA GLU A 257 1.50 -0.47 -2.17
C GLU A 257 2.40 -0.36 -0.94
N GLU A 258 1.90 0.22 0.16
CA GLU A 258 2.63 0.30 1.43
C GLU A 258 2.95 -1.09 1.99
N LEU A 259 2.03 -2.05 1.87
CA LEU A 259 2.25 -3.43 2.30
C LEU A 259 3.32 -4.13 1.45
N ARG A 260 3.31 -3.94 0.11
CA ARG A 260 4.38 -4.46 -0.77
C ARG A 260 5.73 -3.86 -0.44
N ASN A 261 5.79 -2.55 -0.23
CA ASN A 261 7.01 -1.86 0.17
C ASN A 261 7.49 -2.38 1.55
N GLY A 262 6.56 -2.65 2.47
CA GLY A 262 6.83 -3.29 3.74
C GLY A 262 7.48 -4.68 3.58
N LEU A 263 6.89 -5.54 2.75
CA LEU A 263 7.45 -6.86 2.43
C LEU A 263 8.86 -6.77 1.84
N GLN A 264 9.09 -5.84 0.91
CA GLN A 264 10.41 -5.60 0.32
C GLN A 264 11.42 -5.10 1.37
N SER A 265 11.00 -4.20 2.28
CA SER A 265 11.88 -3.64 3.32
C SER A 265 12.39 -4.68 4.32
N VAL A 266 11.62 -5.75 4.54
CA VAL A 266 12.02 -6.88 5.40
C VAL A 266 12.64 -8.02 4.59
N SER A 267 12.79 -7.85 3.28
CA SER A 267 13.27 -8.89 2.36
C SER A 267 12.42 -10.16 2.43
N ALA A 268 11.09 -10.01 2.50
CA ALA A 268 10.18 -11.15 2.45
C ALA A 268 10.04 -11.67 1.01
N ILE A 269 9.83 -12.98 0.89
CA ILE A 269 9.61 -13.70 -0.36
C ILE A 269 8.37 -14.58 -0.26
N GLU A 270 7.71 -14.81 -1.40
CA GLU A 270 6.60 -15.74 -1.53
C GLU A 270 7.12 -17.16 -1.80
N ILE A 271 6.92 -18.06 -0.84
CA ILE A 271 7.26 -19.48 -0.89
C ILE A 271 5.94 -20.26 -0.79
N ASP A 272 5.63 -21.04 -1.82
CA ASP A 272 4.42 -21.87 -1.92
C ASP A 272 3.10 -21.17 -1.61
N GLY A 273 2.99 -19.89 -2.01
CA GLY A 273 1.80 -19.06 -1.82
C GLY A 273 1.76 -18.29 -0.49
N TYR A 274 2.78 -18.43 0.34
CA TYR A 274 2.91 -17.78 1.64
C TYR A 274 4.09 -16.82 1.68
N TRP A 275 3.90 -15.65 2.29
CA TRP A 275 4.97 -14.67 2.48
C TRP A 275 5.78 -14.99 3.72
N ARG A 276 7.11 -15.05 3.57
CA ARG A 276 8.04 -15.40 4.66
C ARG A 276 9.32 -14.60 4.56
N VAL A 277 9.96 -14.37 5.71
CA VAL A 277 11.36 -13.91 5.78
C VAL A 277 12.26 -15.14 5.81
N VAL A 278 13.41 -15.08 5.14
CA VAL A 278 14.43 -16.15 5.19
C VAL A 278 15.26 -16.00 6.47
N ASP A 279 15.52 -17.10 7.16
CA ASP A 279 16.41 -17.15 8.32
C ASP A 279 17.79 -16.58 7.98
N GLU A 280 18.33 -15.74 8.86
CA GLU A 280 19.57 -15.02 8.60
C GLU A 280 20.79 -15.95 8.47
N ASN A 281 20.80 -17.10 9.18
CA ASN A 281 21.89 -18.07 9.05
C ASN A 281 21.81 -18.79 7.71
N TYR A 282 20.60 -19.16 7.30
CA TYR A 282 20.42 -19.82 6.01
C TYR A 282 20.75 -18.89 4.85
N LEU A 283 20.34 -17.62 4.93
CA LEU A 283 20.71 -16.61 3.96
C LEU A 283 22.23 -16.34 3.93
N ASP A 284 22.90 -16.36 5.09
CA ASP A 284 24.37 -16.29 5.17
C ASP A 284 25.03 -17.47 4.46
N MET A 285 24.48 -18.68 4.59
CA MET A 285 24.98 -19.87 3.91
C MET A 285 24.89 -19.72 2.39
N ILE A 286 23.74 -19.28 1.86
CA ILE A 286 23.55 -19.05 0.42
C ILE A 286 24.52 -17.97 -0.08
N LEU A 287 24.64 -16.84 0.63
CA LEU A 287 25.52 -15.75 0.23
C LEU A 287 27.00 -16.20 0.21
N ARG A 288 27.45 -16.94 1.22
CA ARG A 288 28.83 -17.47 1.25
C ARG A 288 29.09 -18.41 0.09
N MET A 289 28.13 -19.27 -0.23
CA MET A 289 28.25 -20.17 -1.37
C MET A 289 28.30 -19.40 -2.70
N LEU A 290 27.45 -18.39 -2.87
CA LEU A 290 27.49 -17.49 -4.02
C LEU A 290 28.86 -16.85 -4.18
N LEU A 291 29.40 -16.26 -3.12
CA LEU A 291 30.71 -15.60 -3.14
C LEU A 291 31.84 -16.59 -3.44
N HIS A 292 31.76 -17.81 -2.90
CA HIS A 292 32.72 -18.87 -3.21
C HIS A 292 32.68 -19.24 -4.70
N ASN A 293 31.48 -19.43 -5.26
CA ASN A 293 31.29 -19.74 -6.67
C ASN A 293 31.77 -18.61 -7.59
N CYS A 294 31.62 -17.35 -7.21
CA CYS A 294 32.18 -16.23 -7.96
C CYS A 294 33.72 -16.35 -8.09
N VAL A 295 34.41 -16.71 -7.00
CA VAL A 295 35.87 -16.92 -7.04
C VAL A 295 36.24 -18.14 -7.89
N LEU A 296 35.51 -19.25 -7.73
CA LEU A 296 35.78 -20.48 -8.49
C LEU A 296 35.59 -20.31 -10.00
N LYS A 297 34.60 -19.52 -10.41
CA LYS A 297 34.23 -19.32 -11.82
C LYS A 297 34.78 -18.03 -12.43
N ASP A 298 35.57 -17.27 -11.67
CA ASP A 298 36.10 -15.95 -12.07
C ASP A 298 35.00 -14.97 -12.52
N TRP A 299 33.87 -14.98 -11.79
CA TRP A 299 32.75 -14.08 -12.05
C TRP A 299 32.98 -12.69 -11.42
N SER A 300 32.61 -11.66 -12.17
CA SER A 300 32.60 -10.28 -11.68
C SER A 300 31.39 -10.04 -10.79
N PHE A 301 31.60 -9.43 -9.61
CA PHE A 301 30.51 -8.99 -8.74
C PHE A 301 29.61 -7.93 -9.36
N ASP A 302 30.08 -7.21 -10.39
CA ASP A 302 29.32 -6.16 -11.07
C ASP A 302 28.44 -6.69 -12.22
N GLU A 303 28.63 -7.95 -12.64
CA GLU A 303 28.01 -8.50 -13.84
C GLU A 303 27.75 -10.01 -13.71
N LEU A 304 26.92 -10.38 -12.74
CA LEU A 304 26.48 -11.75 -12.49
C LEU A 304 25.25 -12.09 -13.33
N ASP A 305 25.29 -13.14 -14.13
CA ASP A 305 24.13 -13.64 -14.85
C ASP A 305 23.19 -14.44 -13.92
N GLU A 306 21.90 -14.10 -13.88
CA GLU A 306 20.94 -14.71 -12.96
C GLU A 306 20.80 -16.22 -13.19
N GLU A 307 20.72 -16.66 -14.44
CA GLU A 307 20.55 -18.08 -14.77
C GLU A 307 21.79 -18.89 -14.37
N ASP A 308 22.97 -18.36 -14.68
CA ASP A 308 24.23 -19.00 -14.32
C ASP A 308 24.38 -19.12 -12.80
N VAL A 309 24.14 -18.04 -12.05
CA VAL A 309 24.22 -18.05 -10.59
C VAL A 309 23.23 -19.04 -9.98
N VAL A 310 21.97 -18.98 -10.41
CA VAL A 310 20.91 -19.85 -9.88
C VAL A 310 21.21 -21.31 -10.20
N SER A 311 21.69 -21.62 -11.41
CA SER A 311 22.02 -22.99 -11.80
C SER A 311 23.12 -23.61 -10.93
N VAL A 312 24.12 -22.81 -10.54
CA VAL A 312 25.21 -23.28 -9.67
C VAL A 312 24.73 -23.47 -8.24
N LEU A 313 23.98 -22.50 -7.69
CA LEU A 313 23.44 -22.64 -6.34
C LEU A 313 22.46 -23.81 -6.23
N VAL A 314 21.69 -24.09 -7.28
CA VAL A 314 20.83 -25.28 -7.34
C VAL A 314 21.65 -26.57 -7.37
N ALA A 315 22.80 -26.58 -8.05
CA ALA A 315 23.72 -27.72 -8.01
C ALA A 315 24.35 -27.92 -6.62
N ASP A 316 24.45 -26.85 -5.82
CA ASP A 316 24.84 -26.86 -4.40
C ASP A 316 23.64 -27.11 -3.45
N GLU A 317 22.53 -27.67 -3.96
CA GLU A 317 21.33 -28.07 -3.21
C GLU A 317 20.48 -26.91 -2.65
N PHE A 318 20.70 -25.68 -3.11
CA PHE A 318 19.83 -24.55 -2.73
C PHE A 318 18.60 -24.43 -3.63
N PRO A 319 17.40 -24.18 -3.09
CA PRO A 319 16.21 -23.94 -3.91
C PRO A 319 16.37 -22.73 -4.84
N SER A 320 15.99 -22.89 -6.11
CA SER A 320 16.11 -21.85 -7.15
C SER A 320 15.52 -20.50 -6.74
N LYS A 321 14.33 -20.49 -6.11
CA LYS A 321 13.70 -19.26 -5.61
C LYS A 321 14.56 -18.53 -4.59
N LEU A 322 15.27 -19.26 -3.71
CA LEU A 322 16.10 -18.68 -2.65
C LEU A 322 17.46 -18.22 -3.18
N ALA A 323 17.98 -18.90 -4.21
CA ALA A 323 19.14 -18.43 -4.97
C ALA A 323 18.85 -17.07 -5.64
N SER A 324 17.75 -16.95 -6.40
CA SER A 324 17.31 -15.67 -6.97
C SER A 324 17.01 -14.63 -5.90
N HIS A 325 16.41 -15.05 -4.77
CA HIS A 325 16.15 -14.15 -3.66
C HIS A 325 17.43 -13.58 -3.06
N CYS A 326 18.46 -14.41 -2.85
CA CYS A 326 19.76 -13.97 -2.35
C CYS A 326 20.36 -12.87 -3.24
N LEU A 327 20.27 -13.01 -4.57
CA LEU A 327 20.66 -11.95 -5.50
C LEU A 327 19.84 -10.68 -5.30
N SER A 328 18.51 -10.80 -5.15
CA SER A 328 17.63 -9.66 -4.91
C SER A 328 17.88 -8.93 -3.58
N VAL A 329 18.40 -9.64 -2.57
CA VAL A 329 18.69 -9.08 -1.24
C VAL A 329 20.05 -8.40 -1.20
N PHE A 330 21.06 -8.95 -1.86
CA PHE A 330 22.43 -8.44 -1.81
C PHE A 330 22.88 -7.72 -3.07
N GLY A 331 22.01 -7.60 -4.08
CA GLY A 331 22.35 -7.01 -5.36
C GLY A 331 21.23 -6.19 -5.98
N SER A 332 21.55 -5.55 -7.10
CA SER A 332 20.65 -4.75 -7.91
C SER A 332 20.72 -5.22 -9.37
N LYS A 333 19.58 -5.20 -10.08
CA LYS A 333 19.55 -5.52 -11.52
C LYS A 333 20.19 -4.40 -12.33
N VAL A 334 21.01 -4.77 -13.31
CA VAL A 334 21.67 -3.84 -14.24
C VAL A 334 20.77 -3.64 -15.47
N ASN A 335 20.25 -2.42 -15.68
CA ASN A 335 19.58 -1.98 -16.91
C ASN A 335 18.49 -2.90 -17.49
N GLU A 336 17.54 -3.38 -16.68
CA GLU A 336 16.46 -4.30 -17.11
C GLU A 336 16.95 -5.62 -17.78
N THR A 337 18.24 -5.93 -17.67
CA THR A 337 18.80 -7.22 -18.10
C THR A 337 18.71 -8.24 -16.97
N ASP A 338 18.96 -9.52 -17.28
CA ASP A 338 19.11 -10.59 -16.29
C ASP A 338 20.49 -10.61 -15.63
N LYS A 339 21.19 -9.47 -15.67
CA LYS A 339 22.48 -9.28 -15.01
C LYS A 339 22.30 -8.53 -13.70
N TRP A 340 23.04 -8.98 -12.70
CA TRP A 340 23.02 -8.49 -11.35
C TRP A 340 24.37 -7.94 -10.94
N LYS A 341 24.33 -6.89 -10.13
CA LYS A 341 25.49 -6.33 -9.45
C LYS A 341 25.31 -6.52 -7.96
N LEU A 342 26.27 -7.17 -7.29
CA LEU A 342 26.28 -7.22 -5.83
C LEU A 342 26.55 -5.83 -5.27
N GLU A 343 25.73 -5.41 -4.32
CA GLU A 343 25.84 -4.14 -3.63
C GLU A 343 26.82 -4.27 -2.47
N PRO A 344 28.01 -3.64 -2.54
CA PRO A 344 29.06 -3.84 -1.52
C PRO A 344 28.58 -3.47 -0.12
N ARG A 345 27.75 -2.43 0.01
CA ARG A 345 27.18 -2.00 1.29
C ARG A 345 26.34 -3.12 1.92
N LEU A 346 25.46 -3.77 1.16
CA LEU A 346 24.55 -4.79 1.68
C LEU A 346 25.33 -6.04 2.15
N VAL A 347 26.29 -6.48 1.33
CA VAL A 347 27.18 -7.60 1.67
C VAL A 347 28.03 -7.29 2.91
N CYS A 348 28.63 -6.10 2.98
CA CYS A 348 29.45 -5.70 4.12
C CYS A 348 28.62 -5.57 5.41
N VAL A 349 27.42 -4.96 5.34
CA VAL A 349 26.48 -4.85 6.47
C VAL A 349 26.08 -6.24 6.97
N HIS A 350 25.79 -7.17 6.07
CA HIS A 350 25.46 -8.55 6.44
C HIS A 350 26.57 -9.17 7.27
N PHE A 351 27.81 -9.18 6.79
CA PHE A 351 28.94 -9.72 7.57
C PHE A 351 29.19 -8.97 8.88
N ALA A 352 28.91 -7.66 8.94
CA ALA A 352 28.99 -6.92 10.20
C ALA A 352 27.97 -7.42 11.23
N ARG A 353 26.71 -7.62 10.81
CA ARG A 353 25.65 -8.20 11.68
C ARG A 353 26.03 -9.59 12.16
N GLN A 354 26.63 -10.40 11.28
CA GLN A 354 27.10 -11.75 11.62
C GLN A 354 28.19 -11.77 12.70
N ILE A 355 29.00 -10.71 12.80
CA ILE A 355 30.06 -10.58 13.82
C ILE A 355 29.48 -10.02 15.12
N LEU A 356 28.61 -9.01 15.02
CA LEU A 356 28.11 -8.24 16.17
C LEU A 356 26.88 -8.86 16.87
N ARG A 357 26.42 -10.05 16.44
CA ARG A 357 25.12 -10.67 16.79
C ARG A 357 24.62 -10.37 18.22
N GLU A 358 25.42 -10.65 19.25
CA GLU A 358 24.95 -10.54 20.65
C GLU A 358 25.90 -9.78 21.60
N GLU A 359 27.13 -9.44 21.20
CA GLU A 359 28.09 -8.81 22.11
C GLU A 359 28.61 -7.46 21.62
N LYS A 360 28.68 -6.52 22.57
CA LYS A 360 29.47 -5.29 22.44
C LYS A 360 30.93 -5.68 22.34
N MET A 361 31.59 -5.30 21.26
CA MET A 361 33.02 -5.55 21.07
C MET A 361 33.81 -4.26 20.86
N ARG A 362 35.13 -4.33 21.04
CA ARG A 362 36.04 -3.21 20.76
C ARG A 362 36.01 -2.87 19.27
N LEU A 363 35.96 -1.58 18.94
CA LEU A 363 35.91 -1.13 17.56
C LEU A 363 37.10 -1.64 16.75
N GLU A 364 38.30 -1.63 17.32
CA GLU A 364 39.51 -2.10 16.64
C GLU A 364 39.42 -3.59 16.33
N SER A 365 39.04 -4.40 17.32
CA SER A 365 38.85 -5.85 17.16
C SER A 365 37.75 -6.18 16.15
N PHE A 366 36.65 -5.43 16.16
CA PHE A 366 35.58 -5.55 15.18
C PHE A 366 36.09 -5.28 13.77
N MET A 367 36.78 -4.15 13.55
CA MET A 367 37.27 -3.78 12.23
C MET A 367 38.28 -4.80 11.68
N GLU A 368 39.12 -5.39 12.54
CA GLU A 368 40.04 -6.45 12.15
C GLU A 368 39.31 -7.74 11.74
N GLU A 369 38.32 -8.19 12.51
CA GLU A 369 37.55 -9.39 12.18
C GLU A 369 36.67 -9.17 10.94
N TRP A 370 36.04 -8.01 10.84
CA TRP A 370 35.17 -7.65 9.73
C TRP A 370 35.93 -7.60 8.42
N LYS A 371 37.10 -6.95 8.37
CA LYS A 371 37.96 -6.94 7.19
C LYS A 371 38.43 -8.33 6.74
N LYS A 372 38.54 -9.30 7.67
CA LYS A 372 38.90 -10.68 7.34
C LYS A 372 37.72 -11.48 6.74
N LYS A 373 36.49 -11.11 7.06
CA LYS A 373 35.27 -11.81 6.61
C LYS A 373 34.69 -11.23 5.32
N ILE A 374 35.03 -10.00 4.95
CA ILE A 374 34.59 -9.36 3.71
C ILE A 374 35.29 -10.03 2.51
N PRO A 375 34.58 -10.31 1.40
CA PRO A 375 35.17 -10.88 0.19
C PRO A 375 36.25 -10.00 -0.43
N GLU A 376 37.27 -10.64 -1.03
CA GLU A 376 38.27 -9.94 -1.83
C GLU A 376 37.61 -9.18 -2.99
N GLY A 377 37.93 -7.90 -3.16
CA GLY A 377 37.28 -7.01 -4.13
C GLY A 377 36.24 -6.05 -3.53
N MET A 378 35.84 -6.25 -2.27
CA MET A 378 35.00 -5.29 -1.52
C MET A 378 35.79 -4.63 -0.38
N GLU A 379 35.46 -3.37 -0.07
CA GLU A 379 36.12 -2.61 1.01
C GLU A 379 35.12 -2.26 2.12
N GLY A 380 35.33 -2.81 3.32
CA GLY A 380 34.54 -2.49 4.51
C GLY A 380 34.93 -1.14 5.11
N ARG A 381 34.09 -0.13 4.86
CA ARG A 381 34.20 1.20 5.48
C ARG A 381 33.14 1.36 6.58
N PHE A 382 33.51 1.92 7.73
CA PHE A 382 32.62 1.98 8.89
C PHE A 382 31.35 2.80 8.60
N GLU A 383 31.44 3.80 7.72
CA GLU A 383 30.31 4.63 7.27
C GLU A 383 29.23 3.82 6.53
N MET A 384 29.57 2.63 6.00
CA MET A 384 28.58 1.74 5.39
C MET A 384 27.60 1.15 6.42
N LEU A 385 27.96 1.16 7.71
CA LEU A 385 27.17 0.63 8.81
C LEU A 385 26.24 1.66 9.46
N GLU A 386 26.13 2.86 8.87
CA GLU A 386 25.14 3.86 9.29
C GLU A 386 23.73 3.27 9.32
N GLY A 387 23.05 3.40 10.47
CA GLY A 387 21.71 2.84 10.70
C GLY A 387 21.70 1.38 11.16
N GLU A 388 22.86 0.73 11.27
CA GLU A 388 22.96 -0.70 11.65
C GLU A 388 23.73 -0.93 12.95
N VAL A 389 24.58 0.02 13.31
CA VAL A 389 25.43 -0.06 14.51
C VAL A 389 25.45 1.27 15.24
N LEU A 390 25.71 1.19 16.55
CA LEU A 390 26.05 2.35 17.38
C LEU A 390 27.40 2.16 18.03
N THR A 391 28.02 3.28 18.39
CA THR A 391 29.26 3.32 19.15
C THR A 391 29.04 3.91 20.53
N GLU A 392 29.76 3.37 21.51
CA GLU A 392 29.77 3.85 22.89
C GLU A 392 31.21 4.07 23.33
N LYS A 393 31.50 5.26 23.86
CA LYS A 393 32.82 5.60 24.40
C LYS A 393 32.85 5.38 25.91
N ILE A 394 33.73 4.49 26.35
CA ILE A 394 33.95 4.18 27.77
C ILE A 394 35.41 4.56 28.09
N GLY A 395 35.61 5.78 28.59
CA GLY A 395 36.95 6.34 28.80
C GLY A 395 37.68 6.58 27.48
N ILE A 396 38.74 5.80 27.22
CA ILE A 396 39.51 5.82 25.96
C ILE A 396 39.07 4.75 24.97
N GLU A 397 38.26 3.78 25.40
CA GLU A 397 37.83 2.64 24.58
C GLU A 397 36.53 2.98 23.84
N THR A 398 36.47 2.66 22.55
CA THR A 398 35.23 2.75 21.76
C THR A 398 34.71 1.34 21.50
N ARG A 399 33.46 1.08 21.89
CA ARG A 399 32.77 -0.19 21.65
C ARG A 399 31.70 -0.01 20.60
N VAL A 400 31.50 -1.04 19.79
CA VAL A 400 30.48 -1.11 18.74
C VAL A 400 29.50 -2.25 19.05
N TYR A 401 28.23 -2.05 18.73
CA TYR A 401 27.17 -3.04 18.87
C TYR A 401 26.08 -2.82 17.84
N THR A 402 25.30 -3.87 17.58
CA THR A 402 24.14 -3.82 16.69
C THR A 402 23.06 -2.92 17.26
N PHE A 403 22.57 -2.02 16.42
CA PHE A 403 21.35 -1.26 16.67
C PHE A 403 20.81 -0.91 15.29
N SER A 404 19.83 -1.68 14.80
CA SER A 404 19.42 -1.66 13.39
C SER A 404 18.12 -0.90 13.20
N VAL A 405 18.03 -0.12 12.11
CA VAL A 405 16.76 0.48 11.66
C VAL A 405 15.67 -0.59 11.50
N ARG A 406 16.03 -1.81 11.08
CA ARG A 406 15.07 -2.89 10.82
C ARG A 406 14.30 -3.30 12.08
N SER A 407 14.92 -3.22 13.26
CA SER A 407 14.30 -3.56 14.54
C SER A 407 13.56 -2.40 15.21
N LEU A 408 13.61 -1.19 14.63
CA LEU A 408 12.90 -0.04 15.17
C LEU A 408 11.40 -0.07 14.80
N PRO A 409 10.55 0.49 15.68
CA PRO A 409 9.12 0.66 15.41
C PRO A 409 8.85 1.45 14.13
N SER A 410 7.76 1.13 13.44
CA SER A 410 7.31 1.87 12.24
C SER A 410 6.65 3.20 12.60
N THR A 411 6.10 3.34 13.80
CA THR A 411 5.49 4.59 14.24
C THR A 411 6.56 5.60 14.71
N PRO A 412 6.49 6.88 14.30
CA PRO A 412 7.48 7.88 14.71
C PRO A 412 7.59 8.03 16.22
N ALA A 413 6.45 8.12 16.91
CA ALA A 413 6.40 8.35 18.36
C ALA A 413 7.11 7.24 19.16
N GLU A 414 6.83 5.97 18.84
CA GLU A 414 7.46 4.84 19.51
C GLU A 414 8.93 4.73 19.13
N ARG A 415 9.28 4.99 17.85
CA ARG A 415 10.67 4.99 17.40
C ARG A 415 11.51 6.02 18.15
N PHE A 416 11.06 7.27 18.25
CA PHE A 416 11.76 8.29 19.03
C PHE A 416 11.89 7.89 20.50
N SER A 417 10.86 7.28 21.08
CA SER A 417 10.92 6.76 22.45
C SER A 417 12.04 5.73 22.62
N VAL A 418 12.17 4.76 21.71
CA VAL A 418 13.25 3.77 21.72
C VAL A 418 14.63 4.42 21.51
N LEU A 419 14.76 5.32 20.54
CA LEU A 419 16.01 6.03 20.24
C LEU A 419 16.52 6.85 21.43
N PHE A 420 15.66 7.64 22.07
CA PHE A 420 16.03 8.48 23.21
C PHE A 420 16.20 7.69 24.52
N LYS A 421 15.52 6.56 24.66
CA LYS A 421 15.79 5.59 25.73
C LYS A 421 17.17 4.97 25.60
N HIS A 422 17.60 4.67 24.38
CA HIS A 422 18.91 4.07 24.11
C HIS A 422 20.05 5.09 24.26
N ARG A 423 19.87 6.30 23.72
CA ARG A 423 20.85 7.38 23.80
C ARG A 423 20.13 8.71 24.03
N PRO A 424 20.37 9.42 25.16
CA PRO A 424 19.60 10.61 25.51
C PRO A 424 19.96 11.84 24.66
N LYS A 425 21.17 11.87 24.06
CA LYS A 425 21.66 12.98 23.25
C LYS A 425 22.23 12.45 21.94
N TRP A 426 21.66 12.92 20.85
CA TRP A 426 22.07 12.55 19.50
C TRP A 426 22.64 13.75 18.77
N GLU A 427 23.72 13.50 18.02
CA GLU A 427 24.12 14.40 16.94
C GLU A 427 23.26 14.08 15.71
N TRP A 428 22.90 15.09 14.92
CA TRP A 428 22.04 14.89 13.74
C TRP A 428 22.59 13.81 12.80
N LYS A 429 23.90 13.83 12.55
CA LYS A 429 24.58 12.84 11.68
C LYS A 429 24.43 11.39 12.16
N ASP A 430 24.31 11.18 13.47
CA ASP A 430 24.13 9.85 14.06
C ASP A 430 22.65 9.45 14.06
N LEU A 431 21.74 10.42 14.17
CA LEU A 431 20.29 10.20 14.28
C LEU A 431 19.62 10.00 12.92
N GLU A 432 19.99 10.82 11.94
CA GLU A 432 19.39 10.86 10.61
C GLU A 432 19.26 9.47 9.97
N PRO A 433 20.28 8.58 9.99
CA PRO A 433 20.17 7.25 9.39
C PRO A 433 19.02 6.39 9.94
N TYR A 434 18.62 6.61 11.20
CA TYR A 434 17.53 5.87 11.86
C TYR A 434 16.13 6.45 11.60
N LEU A 435 16.06 7.57 10.88
CA LEU A 435 14.82 8.27 10.53
C LEU A 435 14.54 8.27 9.02
N ARG A 436 15.50 7.88 8.17
CA ARG A 436 15.37 7.94 6.70
C ARG A 436 14.18 7.13 6.15
N ASP A 437 13.80 6.05 6.82
CA ASP A 437 12.68 5.19 6.46
C ASP A 437 11.33 5.64 7.07
N LEU A 438 11.33 6.61 7.99
CA LEU A 438 10.09 7.18 8.50
C LEU A 438 9.48 8.12 7.47
N HIS A 439 8.39 7.68 6.85
CA HIS A 439 7.56 8.55 6.03
C HIS A 439 6.42 9.12 6.88
N VAL A 440 6.53 10.40 7.27
CA VAL A 440 5.42 11.14 7.88
C VAL A 440 4.79 12.04 6.82
N PRO A 441 3.53 11.79 6.44
CA PRO A 441 2.85 12.63 5.47
C PRO A 441 2.90 14.12 5.85
N ARG A 442 3.24 14.97 4.88
CA ARG A 442 3.21 16.44 4.98
C ARG A 442 4.18 17.05 6.02
N VAL A 443 5.20 16.31 6.45
CA VAL A 443 6.25 16.82 7.34
C VAL A 443 7.63 16.62 6.69
N SER A 444 8.51 17.61 6.80
CA SER A 444 9.92 17.48 6.40
C SER A 444 10.66 16.56 7.37
N MET A 445 11.81 16.03 6.95
CA MET A 445 12.65 15.23 7.85
C MET A 445 13.27 16.07 8.98
N GLU A 446 13.43 17.38 8.77
CA GLU A 446 13.94 18.37 9.72
C GLU A 446 12.92 18.79 10.78
#